data_AF-A0A397B2A6-F1
#
_entry.id   AF-A0A397B2A6-F1
#
_cell.length_a   1.000
_cell.length_b   1.000
_cell.length_c   1.000
_cell.angle_alpha   90.00
_cell.angle_beta   90.00
_cell.angle_gamma   90.00
#
_symmetry.space_group_name_H-M   'P 1'
#
loop_
_entity.id
_entity.type
_entity.pdbx_description
1 polymer ?
#
loop_
_entity_poly.entity_id
_entity_poly.type
_entity_poly.pdbx_seq_one_letter_code
_entity_poly.pdbx_strand_id
1 'polypeptide(L)' 'VTCDHDTYLVEGGIADVFFSTDFVKLKHAYCLAQHRQAHQVSIVKSSAFLQQFADTAKTRTILGYNPLLEDYANTSFILS' A
#
# COMPACT_ATOMS: atom_id res chain seq x y z
N VAL A 1 -17.34 10.59 -12.18
CA VAL A 1 -16.66 9.51 -12.91
C VAL A 1 -15.18 9.80 -12.82
N THR A 2 -14.38 8.85 -12.33
CA THR A 2 -12.90 8.97 -12.34
C THR A 2 -12.42 8.73 -13.77
N CYS A 3 -11.50 9.57 -14.26
CA CYS A 3 -10.93 9.46 -15.60
C CYS A 3 -9.42 9.25 -15.46
N ASP A 4 -8.93 8.13 -15.99
CA ASP A 4 -7.50 7.88 -16.06
C ASP A 4 -6.92 8.57 -17.31
N HIS A 5 -5.70 9.08 -17.19
CA HIS A 5 -4.97 9.68 -18.30
C HIS A 5 -3.91 8.71 -18.83
N ASP A 6 -3.70 8.70 -20.14
CA ASP A 6 -2.69 7.84 -20.80
C ASP A 6 -1.25 8.20 -20.41
N THR A 7 -1.04 9.38 -19.83
CA THR A 7 0.26 9.89 -19.41
C THR A 7 0.12 10.82 -18.22
N TYR A 8 1.17 10.90 -17.38
CA TYR A 8 1.26 11.92 -16.33
C TYR A 8 1.69 13.30 -16.88
N LEU A 9 2.05 13.39 -18.17
CA LEU A 9 2.41 14.63 -18.85
C LEU A 9 1.17 15.42 -19.31
N VAL A 10 0.28 15.69 -18.37
CA VAL A 10 -0.92 16.52 -18.55
C VAL A 10 -0.74 17.88 -17.90
N GLU A 11 -1.75 18.76 -18.00
CA GLU A 11 -1.73 20.04 -17.31
C GLU A 11 -1.53 19.86 -15.80
N GLY A 12 -0.67 20.67 -15.19
CA GLY A 12 -0.40 20.57 -13.76
C GLY A 12 -1.67 20.86 -12.95
N GLY A 13 -1.99 19.98 -11.99
CA GLY A 13 -3.12 20.16 -11.08
C GLY A 13 -4.47 19.62 -11.58
N ILE A 14 -4.52 19.01 -12.77
CA ILE A 14 -5.76 18.38 -13.27
C ILE A 14 -5.88 16.90 -12.92
N ALA A 15 -4.79 16.27 -12.48
CA ALA A 15 -4.72 14.86 -12.15
C ALA A 15 -3.80 14.60 -10.96
N ASP A 16 -4.16 13.60 -10.16
CA ASP A 16 -3.28 13.05 -9.12
C ASP A 16 -2.28 12.08 -9.77
N VAL A 17 -0.99 12.31 -9.55
CA VAL A 17 0.09 11.47 -10.12
C VAL A 17 0.73 10.66 -9.01
N PHE A 18 0.76 9.34 -9.19
CA PHE A 18 1.37 8.40 -8.24
C PHE A 18 2.53 7.66 -8.89
N PHE A 19 3.60 7.45 -8.11
CA PHE A 19 4.70 6.56 -8.47
C PHE A 19 4.76 5.37 -7.52
N SER A 20 5.18 4.22 -8.04
CA SER A 20 5.40 3.04 -7.20
C SER A 20 6.46 3.32 -6.15
N THR A 21 6.16 3.00 -4.89
CA THR A 21 7.12 3.17 -3.80
C THR A 21 8.13 2.01 -3.78
N ASP A 22 9.43 2.34 -3.73
CA ASP A 22 10.48 1.37 -3.43
C ASP A 22 10.58 1.18 -1.90
N PHE A 23 9.88 0.17 -1.40
CA PHE A 23 9.81 -0.09 0.04
C PHE A 23 11.14 -0.54 0.65
N VAL A 24 12.08 -1.07 -0.13
CA VAL A 24 13.41 -1.45 0.37
C VAL A 24 14.21 -0.19 0.68
N LYS A 25 14.22 0.77 -0.25
CA LYS A 25 14.85 2.08 -0.02
C LYS A 25 14.14 2.85 1.09
N LEU A 26 12.82 2.84 1.14
CA LEU A 26 12.05 3.50 2.19
C LEU A 26 12.36 2.90 3.56
N LYS A 27 12.40 1.57 3.70
CA LYS A 27 12.80 0.89 4.94
C LYS A 27 14.20 1.28 5.37
N HIS A 28 15.16 1.32 4.44
CA HIS A 28 16.52 1.74 4.73
C HIS A 28 16.58 3.18 5.27
N ALA A 29 15.91 4.11 4.59
CA ALA A 29 15.82 5.51 5.02
C ALA A 29 15.15 5.64 6.40
N TYR A 30 14.06 4.92 6.64
CA TYR A 30 13.36 4.89 7.92
C TYR A 30 14.26 4.38 9.06
N CYS A 31 14.96 3.26 8.85
CA CYS A 31 15.88 2.71 9.84
C CYS A 31 16.99 3.69 10.23
N LEU A 32 17.59 4.37 9.24
CA LEU A 32 18.61 5.39 9.47
C LEU A 32 18.06 6.57 10.28
N ALA A 33 16.90 7.11 9.88
CA ALA A 33 16.28 8.26 10.54
C ALA A 33 15.82 7.97 11.98
N GLN A 34 15.43 6.72 12.27
CA GLN A 34 14.88 6.31 13.56
C GLN A 34 15.87 5.53 14.43
N HIS A 35 17.14 5.42 14.00
CA HIS A 35 18.16 4.59 14.65
C HIS A 35 17.70 3.15 14.94
N ARG A 36 16.91 2.58 14.03
CA ARG A 36 16.38 1.20 14.13
C ARG A 36 17.27 0.23 13.39
N GLN A 37 17.37 -0.98 13.93
CA GLN A 37 18.02 -2.08 13.23
C GLN A 37 17.08 -2.64 12.16
N ALA A 38 17.63 -3.07 11.03
CA ALA A 38 16.83 -3.54 9.90
C ALA A 38 15.92 -4.75 10.21
N HIS A 39 16.24 -5.55 11.24
CA HIS A 39 15.42 -6.68 11.68
C HIS A 39 14.21 -6.27 12.53
N GLN A 40 14.19 -5.03 13.06
CA GLN A 40 13.09 -4.49 13.85
C GLN A 40 11.98 -3.89 12.98
N VAL A 41 12.21 -3.79 11.67
CA VAL A 41 11.33 -3.11 10.73
C VAL A 41 10.99 -4.08 9.60
N SER A 42 9.71 -4.30 9.32
CA SER A 42 9.23 -5.20 8.28
C SER A 42 8.50 -4.44 7.18
N ILE A 43 8.62 -4.92 5.94
CA ILE A 43 7.76 -4.47 4.83
C ILE A 43 6.65 -5.52 4.73
N VAL A 44 5.41 -5.10 4.87
CA VAL A 44 4.26 -6.01 4.96
C VAL A 44 3.28 -5.69 3.85
N LYS A 45 2.73 -6.74 3.22
CA LYS A 45 1.62 -6.62 2.28
C LYS A 45 0.33 -6.32 3.04
N SER A 46 -0.45 -5.36 2.54
CA SER A 46 -1.71 -4.96 3.19
C SER A 46 -2.66 -6.16 3.40
N SER A 47 -2.84 -6.96 2.35
CA SER A 47 -3.68 -8.16 2.39
C SER A 47 -3.21 -9.19 3.42
N ALA A 48 -1.91 -9.49 3.48
CA ALA A 48 -1.35 -10.43 4.45
C ALA A 48 -1.55 -9.95 5.90
N PHE A 49 -1.38 -8.65 6.15
CA PHE A 49 -1.65 -8.08 7.48
C PHE A 49 -3.13 -8.17 7.86
N LEU A 50 -4.02 -7.81 6.94
CA LEU A 50 -5.47 -7.84 7.20
C LEU A 50 -5.98 -9.26 7.40
N GLN A 51 -5.47 -10.25 6.66
CA GLN A 51 -5.82 -11.66 6.87
C GLN A 51 -5.48 -12.13 8.28
N GLN A 52 -4.37 -11.65 8.85
CA GLN A 52 -3.93 -12.04 10.18
C GLN A 52 -4.66 -11.29 11.31
N PHE A 53 -4.94 -10.01 11.12
CA PHE A 53 -5.33 -9.12 12.22
C PHE A 53 -6.75 -8.53 12.10
N ALA A 54 -7.39 -8.58 10.93
CA ALA A 54 -8.72 -8.02 10.73
C ALA A 54 -9.81 -9.10 10.71
N ASP A 55 -11.04 -8.68 11.01
CA ASP A 55 -12.24 -9.49 10.79
C ASP A 55 -12.65 -9.40 9.31
N THR A 56 -11.95 -10.15 8.46
CA THR A 56 -12.15 -10.13 7.01
C THR A 56 -13.54 -10.58 6.58
N ALA A 57 -14.28 -11.32 7.43
CA ALA A 57 -15.66 -11.70 7.14
C ALA A 57 -16.59 -10.48 7.08
N LYS A 58 -16.32 -9.45 7.89
CA LYS A 58 -17.08 -8.18 7.89
C LYS A 58 -16.79 -7.28 6.68
N THR A 59 -15.72 -7.56 5.95
CA THR A 59 -15.29 -6.75 4.80
C THR A 59 -15.56 -7.45 3.48
N ARG A 60 -16.20 -8.62 3.52
CA ARG A 60 -16.66 -9.34 2.34
C ARG A 60 -17.97 -8.75 1.81
N THR A 61 -18.02 -8.49 0.51
CA THR A 61 -19.23 -8.01 -0.14
C THR A 61 -20.29 -9.09 -0.27
N ILE A 62 -21.51 -8.70 -0.63
CA ILE A 62 -22.62 -9.63 -0.92
C ILE A 62 -22.25 -10.60 -2.05
N LEU A 63 -21.39 -10.19 -2.99
CA LEU A 63 -20.93 -11.02 -4.11
C LEU A 63 -19.77 -11.96 -3.74
N GLY A 64 -19.29 -11.93 -2.50
CA GLY A 64 -18.28 -12.85 -1.99
C GLY A 64 -16.83 -12.39 -2.12
N TYR A 65 -16.54 -11.35 -2.91
CA TYR A 65 -15.20 -10.75 -2.98
C TYR A 65 -14.93 -9.84 -1.77
N ASN A 66 -13.66 -9.68 -1.40
CA ASN A 66 -13.21 -8.83 -0.30
C ASN A 66 -12.29 -7.71 -0.81
N PRO A 67 -12.80 -6.47 -1.01
CA PRO A 67 -12.02 -5.36 -1.58
C PRO A 67 -10.75 -5.06 -0.80
N LEU A 68 -10.74 -5.25 0.52
CA LEU A 68 -9.57 -4.96 1.34
C LEU A 68 -8.43 -5.97 1.15
N LEU A 69 -8.75 -7.19 0.69
CA LEU A 69 -7.76 -8.22 0.40
C LEU A 69 -7.35 -8.26 -1.07
N GLU A 70 -8.26 -7.87 -1.96
CA GLU A 70 -8.14 -8.11 -3.40
C GLU A 70 -7.77 -6.84 -4.19
N ASP A 71 -8.46 -5.72 -3.97
CA ASP A 71 -8.31 -4.52 -4.81
C ASP A 71 -6.97 -3.80 -4.57
N TYR A 72 -6.42 -3.94 -3.35
CA TYR A 72 -5.18 -3.28 -2.92
C TYR A 72 -4.01 -4.25 -2.72
N ALA A 73 -3.98 -5.34 -3.50
CA ALA A 73 -2.97 -6.40 -3.37
C ALA A 73 -1.51 -5.91 -3.60
N ASN A 74 -1.33 -4.82 -4.36
CA ASN A 74 -0.02 -4.21 -4.59
C ASN A 74 0.44 -3.30 -3.42
N THR A 75 -0.47 -2.90 -2.52
CA THR A 75 -0.17 -2.01 -1.39
C THR A 75 0.69 -2.72 -0.33
N SER A 76 1.73 -2.02 0.10
CA SER A 76 2.60 -2.45 1.20
C SER A 76 2.81 -1.29 2.17
N PHE A 77 3.26 -1.58 3.38
CA PHE A 77 3.64 -0.56 4.36
C PHE A 77 4.80 -1.05 5.24
N ILE A 78 5.41 -0.11 5.96
CA ILE A 78 6.42 -0.41 6.96
C ILE A 78 5.74 -0.66 8.31
N LEU A 79 6.09 -1.76 8.97
CA LEU A 79 5.70 -2.09 10.33
C LEU A 79 6.96 -2.08 11.20
N SER A 80 6.96 -1.32 12.30
CA SER A 80 8.11 -1.12 13.20
C SER A 80 7.71 -1.18 14.67
#